data_AF-A0A1U8NLG4-F1
#
_entry.id   AF-A0A1U8NLG4-F1
#
_cell.length_a   1.000
_cell.length_b   1.000
_cell.length_c   1.000
_cell.angle_alpha   90.00
_cell.angle_beta   90.00
_cell.angle_gamma   90.00
#
_symmetry.space_group_name_H-M   'P 1'
#
loop_
_entity.id
_entity.type
_entity.pdbx_description
1 polymer ?
#
loop_
_entity_poly.entity_id
_entity_poly.type
_entity_poly.pdbx_seq_one_letter_code
_entity_poly.pdbx_strand_id
1 'polypeptide(L)'
;MDDKFAQELYSESLHLSNLQLDRSSSTNGFNKSDIQDEDGSLWGGSDEELDKTSDLDREWKRRHDQFHTIGYRDGLIAGKEASAQEGFNIGFKQSIPIGYNWGIARGVTSALACLPDELRERLIETQENRDKFQELYESVNLLSATDALKLFHDDILTKKAVEQSGSTEASVSVGAAQEHISNSSSLGTYSTKLQSLLLESPEIKVQFFHQGASTPDRC
;
A
#
# COMPACT_ATOMS: atom_id res chain seq x y z
N MET A 1 0.13 -20.60 -34.65
CA MET A 1 0.91 -19.55 -33.95
C MET A 1 2.24 -20.19 -33.67
N ASP A 2 3.22 -19.87 -34.49
CA ASP A 2 4.40 -20.71 -34.68
C ASP A 2 5.39 -20.50 -33.53
N ASP A 3 5.57 -21.52 -32.68
CA ASP A 3 6.57 -21.54 -31.59
C ASP A 3 7.99 -21.19 -32.09
N LYS A 4 8.26 -21.40 -33.38
CA LYS A 4 9.50 -21.04 -34.04
C LYS A 4 9.73 -19.52 -34.10
N PHE A 5 8.66 -18.74 -34.32
CA PHE A 5 8.75 -17.28 -34.37
C PHE A 5 9.02 -16.70 -32.98
N ALA A 6 8.37 -17.26 -31.96
CA ALA A 6 8.67 -16.91 -30.57
C ALA A 6 10.12 -17.25 -30.21
N GLN A 7 10.59 -18.45 -30.57
CA GLN A 7 11.95 -18.87 -30.27
C GLN A 7 13.01 -18.01 -30.95
N GLU A 8 12.76 -17.54 -32.18
CA GLU A 8 13.64 -16.61 -32.89
C GLU A 8 13.69 -15.24 -32.21
N LEU A 9 12.54 -14.66 -31.83
CA LEU A 9 12.47 -13.38 -31.11
C LEU A 9 13.13 -13.40 -29.71
N TYR A 10 13.00 -14.52 -29.00
CA TYR A 10 13.47 -14.63 -27.62
C TYR A 10 14.92 -15.13 -27.49
N SER A 11 15.52 -15.65 -28.57
CA SER A 11 16.87 -16.22 -28.55
C SER A 11 17.96 -15.20 -28.16
N GLU A 12 17.91 -13.98 -28.70
CA GLU A 12 18.88 -12.92 -28.38
C GLU A 12 18.66 -12.31 -26.99
N SER A 13 17.40 -12.17 -26.58
CA SER A 13 17.02 -11.63 -25.27
C SER A 13 17.49 -12.53 -24.13
N LEU A 14 17.36 -13.85 -24.31
CA LEU A 14 17.77 -14.85 -23.32
C LEU A 14 19.30 -14.90 -23.18
N HIS A 15 20.03 -14.67 -24.28
CA HIS A 15 21.48 -14.59 -24.28
C HIS A 15 22.01 -13.34 -23.56
N LEU A 16 21.33 -12.19 -23.70
CA LEU A 16 21.65 -10.95 -22.98
C LEU A 16 21.38 -11.05 -21.47
N SER A 17 20.29 -11.71 -21.06
CA SER A 17 20.00 -11.92 -19.63
C SER A 17 21.03 -12.80 -18.92
N ASN A 18 21.60 -13.80 -19.62
CA ASN A 18 22.65 -14.66 -19.06
C ASN A 18 23.99 -13.94 -18.92
N LEU A 19 24.34 -13.06 -19.87
CA LEU A 19 25.56 -12.23 -19.81
C LEU A 19 25.54 -11.19 -18.68
N GLN A 20 24.33 -10.72 -18.30
CA GLN A 20 24.15 -9.69 -17.28
C GLN A 20 24.12 -10.29 -15.85
N LEU A 21 23.70 -11.56 -15.71
CA LEU A 21 23.80 -12.32 -14.47
C LEU A 21 25.25 -12.63 -14.09
N ASP A 22 26.13 -12.90 -15.06
CA ASP A 22 27.55 -13.17 -14.80
C ASP A 22 28.37 -11.91 -14.45
N ARG A 23 27.88 -10.70 -14.80
CA ARG A 23 28.58 -9.43 -14.54
C ARG A 23 28.21 -8.79 -13.19
N SER A 24 27.20 -9.30 -12.49
CA SER A 24 26.66 -8.69 -11.27
C SER A 24 27.45 -9.00 -9.99
N SER A 25 28.57 -9.72 -10.06
CA SER A 25 29.40 -10.10 -8.91
C SER A 25 30.76 -9.37 -8.85
N SER A 26 30.82 -8.07 -9.16
CA SER A 26 31.98 -7.24 -8.78
C SER A 26 31.64 -5.74 -8.70
N THR A 27 31.44 -5.30 -7.45
CA THR A 27 31.81 -4.01 -6.83
C THR A 27 31.74 -2.68 -7.62
N ASN A 28 31.05 -1.73 -6.98
CA ASN A 28 31.06 -0.27 -7.16
C ASN A 28 32.32 0.36 -7.80
N GLY A 29 32.07 1.24 -8.77
CA GLY A 29 33.02 2.27 -9.21
C GLY A 29 32.33 3.26 -10.16
N PHE A 30 31.91 4.41 -9.63
CA PHE A 30 31.51 5.57 -10.43
C PHE A 30 32.70 5.99 -11.31
N ASN A 31 32.57 5.85 -12.63
CA ASN A 31 33.50 6.44 -13.59
C ASN A 31 32.77 7.47 -14.46
N LYS A 32 33.14 8.72 -14.19
CA LYS A 32 32.88 9.92 -14.99
C LYS A 32 34.02 10.04 -16.00
N SER A 33 33.75 9.81 -17.28
CA SER A 33 34.46 10.40 -18.44
C SER A 33 34.18 9.59 -19.72
N ASP A 34 33.43 10.17 -20.65
CA ASP A 34 33.85 10.36 -22.06
C ASP A 34 32.66 10.86 -22.86
N ILE A 35 32.43 12.17 -22.75
CA ILE A 35 31.81 12.95 -23.81
C ILE A 35 32.99 13.39 -24.66
N GLN A 36 33.27 12.64 -25.74
CA GLN A 36 34.09 13.18 -26.82
C GLN A 36 33.15 13.91 -27.77
N ASP A 37 33.09 15.22 -27.58
CA ASP A 37 32.62 16.16 -28.60
C ASP A 37 33.67 16.19 -29.71
N GLU A 38 33.45 15.44 -30.78
CA GLU A 38 34.16 15.64 -32.06
C GLU A 38 33.42 16.75 -32.82
N ASP A 39 33.87 17.99 -32.58
CA ASP A 39 33.62 19.13 -33.44
C ASP A 39 34.44 18.97 -34.73
N GLY A 40 33.74 18.74 -35.83
CA GLY A 40 34.34 18.54 -37.14
C GLY A 40 33.38 18.94 -38.25
N SER A 41 33.01 20.22 -38.30
CA SER A 41 32.33 20.80 -39.46
C SER A 41 33.22 20.67 -40.72
N LEU A 42 33.00 19.63 -41.52
CA LEU A 42 33.56 19.50 -42.86
C LEU A 42 32.43 19.66 -43.88
N TRP A 43 32.08 20.91 -44.18
CA TRP A 43 31.33 21.26 -45.38
C TRP A 43 32.21 21.01 -46.61
N GLY A 44 32.35 19.73 -46.98
CA GLY A 44 33.06 19.27 -48.16
C GLY A 44 32.07 18.73 -49.17
N GLY A 45 31.60 19.59 -50.07
CA GLY A 45 30.79 19.15 -51.20
C GLY A 45 31.57 18.19 -52.08
N SER A 46 31.09 16.94 -52.19
CA SER A 46 31.19 16.08 -53.38
C SER A 46 30.52 14.73 -53.08
N ASP A 47 29.54 14.38 -53.91
CA ASP A 47 28.79 13.10 -53.98
C ASP A 47 27.79 12.80 -52.86
N GLU A 48 26.73 13.60 -52.84
CA GLU A 48 25.78 13.76 -51.74
C GLU A 48 24.62 12.72 -51.70
N GLU A 49 24.66 11.66 -52.52
CA GLU A 49 23.54 10.68 -52.60
C GLU A 49 23.82 9.33 -51.93
N LEU A 50 25.07 8.85 -51.90
CA LEU A 50 25.38 7.52 -51.37
C LEU A 50 25.54 7.50 -49.83
N ASP A 51 26.16 8.54 -49.25
CA ASP A 51 26.46 8.61 -47.80
C ASP A 51 25.23 8.89 -46.94
N LYS A 52 24.20 9.53 -47.52
CA LYS A 52 22.90 9.75 -46.87
C LYS A 52 22.20 8.44 -46.55
N THR A 53 22.37 7.42 -47.39
CA THR A 53 21.66 6.13 -47.20
C THR A 53 22.23 5.34 -46.03
N SER A 54 23.56 5.34 -45.84
CA SER A 54 24.25 4.73 -44.69
C SER A 54 24.00 5.47 -43.38
N ASP A 55 23.88 6.80 -43.43
CA ASP A 55 23.52 7.61 -42.27
C ASP A 55 22.08 7.36 -41.82
N LEU A 56 21.14 7.28 -42.78
CA LEU A 56 19.75 6.93 -42.50
C LEU A 56 19.62 5.51 -41.94
N ASP A 57 20.38 4.53 -42.44
CA ASP A 57 20.37 3.15 -41.92
C ASP A 57 20.95 3.08 -40.50
N ARG A 58 22.06 3.79 -40.24
CA ARG A 58 22.65 3.91 -38.89
C ARG A 58 21.66 4.54 -37.91
N GLU A 59 21.00 5.62 -38.29
CA GLU A 59 19.99 6.27 -37.45
C GLU A 59 18.75 5.39 -37.25
N TRP A 60 18.32 4.67 -38.28
CA TRP A 60 17.20 3.73 -38.20
C TRP A 60 17.50 2.61 -37.21
N LYS A 61 18.68 1.99 -37.30
CA LYS A 61 19.11 0.93 -36.38
C LYS A 61 19.22 1.44 -34.95
N ARG A 62 19.79 2.63 -34.73
CA ARG A 62 19.84 3.28 -33.42
C ARG A 62 18.45 3.48 -32.81
N ARG A 63 17.49 3.98 -33.59
CA ARG A 63 16.09 4.14 -33.13
C ARG A 63 15.41 2.79 -32.94
N HIS A 64 15.67 1.82 -33.79
CA HIS A 64 15.13 0.48 -33.63
C HIS A 64 15.57 -0.11 -32.29
N ASP A 65 16.88 -0.15 -32.02
CA ASP A 65 17.44 -0.71 -30.78
C ASP A 65 16.91 0.00 -29.53
N GLN A 66 16.68 1.31 -29.61
CA GLN A 66 16.12 2.09 -28.50
C GLN A 66 14.61 1.85 -28.30
N PHE A 67 13.81 1.79 -29.37
CA PHE A 67 12.35 1.89 -29.29
C PHE A 67 11.58 0.59 -29.56
N HIS A 68 12.21 -0.45 -30.13
CA HIS A 68 11.51 -1.68 -30.56
C HIS A 68 10.84 -2.46 -29.42
N THR A 69 11.31 -2.32 -28.17
CA THR A 69 10.72 -2.96 -26.98
C THR A 69 10.02 -2.00 -26.04
N ILE A 70 9.98 -0.70 -26.33
CA ILE A 70 9.46 0.29 -25.38
C ILE A 70 7.99 0.04 -25.08
N GLY A 71 7.15 -0.25 -26.08
CA GLY A 71 5.74 -0.56 -25.83
C GLY A 71 5.52 -1.80 -24.97
N TYR A 72 6.37 -2.82 -25.09
CA TYR A 72 6.31 -4.02 -24.25
C TYR A 72 6.75 -3.73 -22.80
N ARG A 73 7.85 -3.00 -22.63
CA ARG A 73 8.33 -2.58 -21.30
C ARG A 73 7.30 -1.70 -20.60
N ASP A 74 6.71 -0.75 -21.31
CA ASP A 74 5.67 0.13 -20.81
C ASP A 74 4.41 -0.64 -20.43
N GLY A 75 3.96 -1.58 -21.28
CA GLY A 75 2.85 -2.47 -20.96
C GLY A 75 3.08 -3.32 -19.70
N LEU A 76 4.32 -3.81 -19.48
CA LEU A 76 4.67 -4.54 -18.26
C LEU A 76 4.65 -3.65 -17.01
N ILE A 77 5.12 -2.40 -17.12
CA ILE A 77 5.11 -1.44 -16.01
C ILE A 77 3.67 -1.05 -15.69
N ALA A 78 2.89 -0.66 -16.70
CA ALA A 78 1.48 -0.30 -16.55
C ALA A 78 0.65 -1.45 -15.95
N GLY A 79 0.90 -2.70 -16.37
CA GLY A 79 0.22 -3.87 -15.79
C GLY A 79 0.57 -4.10 -14.32
N LYS A 80 1.84 -3.97 -13.94
CA LYS A 80 2.28 -4.08 -12.53
C LYS A 80 1.68 -2.96 -11.68
N GLU A 81 1.67 -1.75 -12.19
CA GLU A 81 1.12 -0.58 -11.51
C GLU A 81 -0.40 -0.72 -11.31
N ALA A 82 -1.14 -1.14 -12.34
CA ALA A 82 -2.58 -1.36 -12.24
C ALA A 82 -2.93 -2.40 -11.17
N SER A 83 -2.22 -3.52 -11.12
CA SER A 83 -2.43 -4.55 -10.09
C SER A 83 -2.07 -4.07 -8.69
N ALA A 84 -0.97 -3.31 -8.54
CA ALA A 84 -0.59 -2.72 -7.25
C ALA A 84 -1.63 -1.70 -6.76
N GLN A 85 -2.20 -0.90 -7.67
CA GLN A 85 -3.21 0.10 -7.34
C GLN A 85 -4.53 -0.55 -6.90
N GLU A 86 -4.93 -1.65 -7.52
CA GLU A 86 -6.11 -2.42 -7.09
C GLU A 86 -5.94 -2.91 -5.64
N GLY A 87 -4.79 -3.52 -5.32
CA GLY A 87 -4.47 -3.97 -3.96
C GLY A 87 -4.45 -2.81 -2.96
N PHE A 88 -3.88 -1.67 -3.34
CA PHE A 88 -3.89 -0.46 -2.52
C PHE A 88 -5.32 0.03 -2.24
N ASN A 89 -6.16 0.11 -3.27
CA ASN A 89 -7.54 0.58 -3.13
C ASN A 89 -8.36 -0.30 -2.16
N ILE A 90 -8.15 -1.62 -2.21
CA ILE A 90 -8.79 -2.57 -1.29
C ILE A 90 -8.30 -2.32 0.15
N GLY A 91 -6.98 -2.28 0.35
CA GLY A 91 -6.39 -2.02 1.67
C GLY A 91 -6.79 -0.66 2.25
N PHE A 92 -6.89 0.38 1.41
CA PHE A 92 -7.33 1.70 1.80
C PHE A 92 -8.79 1.72 2.27
N LYS A 93 -9.70 1.06 1.54
CA LYS A 93 -11.11 0.94 1.97
C LYS A 93 -11.25 0.21 3.30
N GLN A 94 -10.46 -0.85 3.50
CA GLN A 94 -10.47 -1.64 4.74
C GLN A 94 -9.86 -0.87 5.92
N SER A 95 -8.84 -0.03 5.66
CA SER A 95 -8.14 0.69 6.72
C SER A 95 -8.90 1.89 7.26
N ILE A 96 -9.71 2.57 6.43
CA ILE A 96 -10.48 3.77 6.85
C ILE A 96 -11.26 3.57 8.17
N PRO A 97 -12.16 2.58 8.31
CA PRO A 97 -12.97 2.45 9.53
C PRO A 97 -12.11 2.22 10.78
N ILE A 98 -11.08 1.39 10.66
CA ILE A 98 -10.21 1.01 11.78
C ILE A 98 -9.26 2.15 12.15
N GLY A 99 -8.63 2.77 11.14
CA GLY A 99 -7.73 3.89 11.32
C GLY A 99 -8.43 5.13 11.86
N TYR A 100 -9.65 5.42 11.38
CA TYR A 100 -10.45 6.54 11.90
C TYR A 100 -10.80 6.33 13.38
N ASN A 101 -11.34 5.16 13.73
CA ASN A 101 -11.73 4.87 15.11
C ASN A 101 -10.54 4.85 16.07
N TRP A 102 -9.39 4.33 15.63
CA TRP A 102 -8.14 4.43 16.40
C TRP A 102 -7.66 5.87 16.57
N GLY A 103 -7.76 6.69 15.52
CA GLY A 103 -7.44 8.12 15.58
C GLY A 103 -8.32 8.87 16.59
N ILE A 104 -9.62 8.57 16.61
CA ILE A 104 -10.55 9.08 17.62
C ILE A 104 -10.14 8.61 19.02
N ALA A 105 -9.83 7.32 19.18
CA ALA A 105 -9.42 6.78 20.47
C ALA A 105 -8.19 7.51 21.02
N ARG A 106 -7.18 7.72 20.18
CA ARG A 106 -5.97 8.48 20.51
C ARG A 106 -6.26 9.95 20.80
N GLY A 107 -7.08 10.61 19.99
CA GLY A 107 -7.39 12.02 20.13
C GLY A 107 -8.18 12.34 21.41
N VAL A 108 -9.24 11.58 21.67
CA VAL A 108 -10.11 11.79 22.86
C VAL A 108 -9.33 11.55 24.14
N THR A 109 -8.60 10.44 24.22
CA THR A 109 -7.81 10.10 25.41
C THR A 109 -6.67 11.09 25.65
N SER A 110 -6.01 11.55 24.58
CA SER A 110 -4.98 12.59 24.70
C SER A 110 -5.56 13.92 25.13
N ALA A 111 -6.73 14.31 24.59
CA ALA A 111 -7.40 15.54 25.01
C ALA A 111 -7.75 15.47 26.51
N LEU A 112 -8.37 14.37 26.96
CA LEU A 112 -8.72 14.16 28.37
C LEU A 112 -7.49 14.14 29.29
N ALA A 113 -6.37 13.57 28.86
CA ALA A 113 -5.13 13.58 29.63
C ALA A 113 -4.49 14.97 29.74
N CYS A 114 -4.76 15.88 28.79
CA CYS A 114 -4.28 17.26 28.80
C CYS A 114 -5.20 18.22 29.58
N LEU A 115 -6.38 17.80 30.01
CA LEU A 115 -7.29 18.65 30.79
C LEU A 115 -6.75 18.85 32.22
N PRO A 116 -6.93 20.04 32.82
CA PRO A 116 -6.75 20.25 34.25
C PRO A 116 -7.63 19.30 35.06
N ASP A 117 -7.14 18.90 36.23
CA ASP A 117 -7.84 17.95 37.10
C ASP A 117 -9.26 18.41 37.37
N GLU A 118 -9.49 19.67 37.71
CA GLU A 118 -10.82 20.20 38.07
C GLU A 118 -11.87 20.05 36.95
N LEU A 119 -11.44 20.15 35.68
CA LEU A 119 -12.33 19.97 34.53
C LEU A 119 -12.53 18.49 34.23
N ARG A 120 -11.47 17.69 34.35
CA ARG A 120 -11.55 16.23 34.23
C ARG A 120 -12.48 15.65 35.29
N GLU A 121 -12.47 16.22 36.49
CA GLU A 121 -13.34 15.77 37.58
C GLU A 121 -14.82 16.05 37.32
N ARG A 122 -15.11 17.16 36.64
CA ARG A 122 -16.48 17.54 36.26
C ARG A 122 -17.01 16.76 35.06
N LEU A 123 -16.14 16.37 34.14
CA LEU A 123 -16.50 15.55 32.97
C LEU A 123 -16.63 14.06 33.32
N ILE A 124 -15.86 13.59 34.30
CA ILE A 124 -15.83 12.19 34.72
C ILE A 124 -15.98 12.18 36.24
N GLU A 125 -17.21 11.97 36.70
CA GLU A 125 -17.53 12.04 38.13
C GLU A 125 -16.92 10.88 38.92
N THR A 126 -16.82 9.68 38.32
CA THR A 126 -16.29 8.47 38.96
C THR A 126 -14.78 8.36 38.83
N GLN A 127 -14.09 8.22 39.97
CA GLN A 127 -12.63 8.02 40.01
C GLN A 127 -12.19 6.78 39.21
N GLU A 128 -12.94 5.68 39.30
CA GLU A 128 -12.67 4.45 38.56
C GLU A 128 -12.61 4.69 37.04
N ASN A 129 -13.49 5.54 36.51
CA ASN A 129 -13.50 5.81 35.07
C ASN A 129 -12.32 6.69 34.66
N ARG A 130 -11.89 7.63 35.52
CA ARG A 130 -10.66 8.41 35.28
C ARG A 130 -9.45 7.51 35.17
N ASP A 131 -9.33 6.53 36.06
CA ASP A 131 -8.23 5.57 36.04
C ASP A 131 -8.27 4.71 34.76
N LYS A 132 -9.47 4.26 34.33
CA LYS A 132 -9.65 3.54 33.05
C LYS A 132 -9.30 4.38 31.82
N PHE A 133 -9.66 5.67 31.80
CA PHE A 133 -9.30 6.60 30.72
C PHE A 133 -7.79 6.85 30.67
N GLN A 134 -7.14 6.95 31.84
CA GLN A 134 -5.70 7.08 31.94
C GLN A 134 -4.97 5.82 31.45
N GLU A 135 -5.41 4.64 31.87
CA GLU A 135 -4.88 3.35 31.40
C GLU A 135 -5.02 3.21 29.87
N LEU A 136 -6.18 3.62 29.32
CA LEU A 136 -6.43 3.61 27.90
C LEU A 136 -5.52 4.61 27.15
N TYR A 137 -5.33 5.81 27.69
CA TYR A 137 -4.41 6.81 27.15
C TYR A 137 -2.98 6.27 27.07
N GLU A 138 -2.48 5.68 28.16
CA GLU A 138 -1.14 5.09 28.20
C GLU A 138 -1.01 3.96 27.18
N SER A 139 -1.98 3.06 27.13
CA SER A 139 -2.00 1.94 26.19
C SER A 139 -1.98 2.39 24.72
N VAL A 140 -2.81 3.39 24.37
CA VAL A 140 -2.92 3.90 23.00
C VAL A 140 -1.71 4.77 22.63
N ASN A 141 -1.14 5.52 23.57
CA ASN A 141 -0.02 6.42 23.31
C ASN A 141 1.32 5.67 23.23
N LEU A 142 1.47 4.55 23.95
CA LEU A 142 2.62 3.64 23.81
C LEU A 142 2.68 2.98 22.42
N LEU A 143 1.55 2.90 21.72
CA LEU A 143 1.49 2.27 20.41
C LEU A 143 2.06 3.19 19.31
N SER A 144 3.15 2.75 18.70
CA SER A 144 3.76 3.43 17.56
C SER A 144 2.89 3.27 16.30
N ALA A 145 3.03 4.19 15.34
CA ALA A 145 2.32 4.09 14.06
C ALA A 145 2.70 2.81 13.28
N THR A 146 3.95 2.36 13.39
CA THR A 146 4.43 1.13 12.75
C THR A 146 3.84 -0.11 13.41
N ASP A 147 3.69 -0.12 14.73
CA ASP A 147 3.13 -1.28 15.43
C ASP A 147 1.61 -1.33 15.29
N ALA A 148 0.93 -0.18 15.25
CA ALA A 148 -0.47 -0.11 14.84
C ALA A 148 -0.68 -0.70 13.43
N LEU A 149 0.19 -0.35 12.47
CA LEU A 149 0.11 -0.91 11.12
C LEU A 149 0.30 -2.44 11.10
N LYS A 150 1.21 -2.98 11.92
CA LYS A 150 1.38 -4.43 12.09
C LYS A 150 0.13 -5.08 12.66
N LEU A 151 -0.44 -4.52 13.73
CA LEU A 151 -1.68 -5.04 14.33
C LEU A 151 -2.84 -5.04 13.34
N PHE A 152 -2.93 -4.02 12.48
CA PHE A 152 -3.91 -3.98 11.40
C PHE A 152 -3.66 -5.08 10.35
N HIS A 153 -2.40 -5.29 9.96
CA HIS A 153 -2.05 -6.37 9.04
C HIS A 153 -2.40 -7.75 9.60
N ASP A 154 -2.07 -8.00 10.86
CA ASP A 154 -2.37 -9.25 11.55
C ASP A 154 -3.90 -9.47 11.67
N ASP A 155 -4.66 -8.40 11.93
CA ASP A 155 -6.13 -8.43 11.94
C ASP A 155 -6.70 -8.81 10.56
N ILE A 156 -6.13 -8.31 9.46
CA ILE A 156 -6.53 -8.73 8.10
C ILE A 156 -6.22 -10.22 7.88
N LEU A 157 -5.03 -10.68 8.28
CA LEU A 157 -4.61 -12.07 8.08
C LEU A 157 -5.52 -13.04 8.86
N THR A 158 -5.84 -12.71 10.11
CA THR A 158 -6.74 -13.51 10.95
C THR A 158 -8.16 -13.55 10.38
N LYS A 159 -8.71 -12.42 9.94
CA LYS A 159 -10.03 -12.37 9.27
C LYS A 159 -10.09 -13.24 8.02
N LYS A 160 -9.05 -13.17 7.18
CA LYS A 160 -8.93 -14.01 5.98
C LYS A 160 -8.86 -15.50 6.31
N ALA A 161 -8.15 -15.89 7.37
CA ALA A 161 -8.06 -17.28 7.81
C ALA A 161 -9.43 -17.82 8.29
N VAL A 162 -10.22 -17.00 8.99
CA VAL A 162 -11.58 -17.35 9.43
C VAL A 162 -12.50 -17.55 8.23
N GLU A 163 -12.49 -16.65 7.25
CA GLU A 163 -13.31 -16.76 6.03
C GLU A 163 -13.00 -18.01 5.20
N GLN A 164 -11.73 -18.44 5.14
CA GLN A 164 -11.33 -19.65 4.42
C GLN A 164 -11.74 -20.94 5.12
N SER A 165 -11.87 -20.93 6.45
CA SER A 165 -12.36 -22.08 7.22
C SER A 165 -13.89 -22.26 7.18
N GLY A 166 -14.63 -21.19 6.86
CA GLY A 166 -16.10 -21.18 6.82
C GLY A 166 -16.74 -21.59 5.49
N SER A 167 -15.96 -21.87 4.43
CA SER A 167 -16.49 -22.21 3.09
C SER A 167 -16.83 -23.70 2.90
N THR A 168 -17.18 -24.41 3.98
CA THR A 168 -17.90 -25.69 3.88
C THR A 168 -19.10 -25.60 4.83
N GLU A 169 -20.28 -25.37 4.26
CA GLU A 169 -21.64 -25.62 4.79
C GLU A 169 -22.54 -24.41 4.51
N ALA A 170 -23.27 -24.50 3.40
CA ALA A 170 -24.45 -23.70 3.18
C ALA A 170 -25.54 -24.13 4.17
N SER A 171 -25.90 -23.29 5.14
CA SER A 171 -27.30 -23.08 5.54
C SER A 171 -27.46 -21.97 6.58
N VAL A 172 -28.43 -21.11 6.26
CA VAL A 172 -29.22 -20.19 7.09
C VAL A 172 -29.03 -20.29 8.61
N SER A 173 -28.65 -19.18 9.24
CA SER A 173 -29.25 -18.78 10.53
C SER A 173 -29.21 -17.27 10.71
N VAL A 174 -30.41 -16.72 10.92
CA VAL A 174 -30.68 -15.34 11.32
C VAL A 174 -30.49 -15.25 12.83
N GLY A 175 -29.72 -14.25 13.28
CA GLY A 175 -29.83 -13.72 14.64
C GLY A 175 -28.64 -14.01 15.56
N ALA A 176 -28.41 -13.02 16.43
CA ALA A 176 -27.43 -12.94 17.50
C ALA A 176 -26.01 -12.53 17.06
N ALA A 177 -25.82 -11.20 17.07
CA ALA A 177 -24.58 -10.63 17.55
C ALA A 177 -24.21 -11.32 18.87
N GLN A 178 -23.12 -12.10 18.85
CA GLN A 178 -22.43 -12.52 20.05
C GLN A 178 -20.96 -12.22 19.82
N GLU A 179 -20.52 -11.14 20.46
CA GLU A 179 -19.13 -10.74 20.57
C GLU A 179 -18.30 -11.92 21.10
N HIS A 180 -17.62 -12.62 20.20
CA HIS A 180 -16.45 -13.37 20.60
C HIS A 180 -15.32 -12.36 20.75
N ILE A 181 -15.18 -11.83 21.98
CA ILE A 181 -13.94 -11.20 22.46
C ILE A 181 -12.89 -12.31 22.54
N SER A 182 -12.41 -12.72 21.37
CA SER A 182 -11.15 -13.42 21.27
C SER A 182 -10.08 -12.37 21.53
N ASN A 183 -9.20 -12.65 22.49
CA ASN A 183 -8.08 -11.82 22.92
C ASN A 183 -7.04 -11.63 21.81
N SER A 184 -7.42 -11.07 20.66
CA SER A 184 -6.50 -10.47 19.72
C SER A 184 -6.40 -9.00 20.08
N SER A 185 -5.19 -8.50 20.29
CA SER A 185 -4.88 -7.10 20.54
C SER A 185 -5.12 -6.25 19.28
N SER A 186 -6.33 -6.31 18.72
CA SER A 186 -6.68 -5.56 17.52
C SER A 186 -6.89 -4.10 17.88
N LEU A 187 -6.57 -3.21 16.94
CA LEU A 187 -6.84 -1.77 17.05
C LEU A 187 -8.31 -1.46 17.39
N GLY A 188 -9.23 -2.34 16.98
CA GLY A 188 -10.64 -2.25 17.31
C GLY A 188 -10.93 -2.28 18.81
N THR A 189 -10.17 -3.05 19.59
CA THR A 189 -10.39 -3.20 21.04
C THR A 189 -10.25 -1.90 21.82
N TYR A 190 -9.31 -1.03 21.42
CA TYR A 190 -9.16 0.29 22.04
C TYR A 190 -10.35 1.20 21.75
N SER A 191 -10.88 1.10 20.53
CA SER A 191 -12.04 1.89 20.10
C SER A 191 -13.31 1.44 20.81
N THR A 192 -13.51 0.12 20.98
CA THR A 192 -14.64 -0.42 21.74
C THR A 192 -14.52 -0.13 23.23
N LYS A 193 -13.32 -0.25 23.83
CA LYS A 193 -13.07 0.15 25.22
C LYS A 193 -13.40 1.63 25.43
N LEU A 194 -12.99 2.51 24.51
CA LEU A 194 -13.38 3.92 24.57
C LEU A 194 -14.90 4.11 24.47
N GLN A 195 -15.55 3.42 23.54
CA GLN A 195 -16.99 3.54 23.34
C GLN A 195 -17.77 3.14 24.60
N SER A 196 -17.38 2.06 25.28
CA SER A 196 -17.97 1.66 26.56
C SER A 196 -17.80 2.72 27.65
N LEU A 197 -16.60 3.32 27.77
CA LEU A 197 -16.34 4.38 28.74
C LEU A 197 -17.13 5.67 28.47
N LEU A 198 -17.37 5.99 27.20
CA LEU A 198 -18.18 7.13 26.80
C LEU A 198 -19.68 6.91 27.07
N LEU A 199 -20.18 5.66 27.02
CA LEU A 199 -21.56 5.36 27.42
C LEU A 199 -21.79 5.59 28.92
N GLU A 200 -20.75 5.41 29.73
CA GLU A 200 -20.78 5.71 31.16
C GLU A 200 -20.62 7.21 31.47
N SER A 201 -20.21 8.03 30.49
CA SER A 201 -19.90 9.47 30.66
C SER A 201 -20.68 10.31 29.62
N PRO A 202 -21.97 10.60 29.84
CA PRO A 202 -22.86 11.19 28.83
C PRO A 202 -22.50 12.63 28.44
N GLU A 203 -21.66 13.34 29.20
CA GLU A 203 -21.19 14.68 28.81
C GLU A 203 -20.31 14.67 27.55
N ILE A 204 -19.66 13.55 27.22
CA ILE A 204 -18.68 13.47 26.15
C ILE A 204 -19.32 12.86 24.89
N LYS A 205 -19.59 13.71 23.89
CA LYS A 205 -20.14 13.27 22.59
C LYS A 205 -19.04 13.03 21.57
N VAL A 206 -18.90 11.78 21.12
CA VAL A 206 -17.93 11.38 20.10
C VAL A 206 -18.63 10.64 18.97
N GLN A 207 -18.30 10.98 17.73
CA GLN A 207 -18.81 10.28 16.55
C GLN A 207 -17.76 9.27 16.07
N PHE A 208 -18.08 7.99 16.21
CA PHE A 208 -17.31 6.90 15.64
C PHE A 208 -17.71 6.64 14.19
N PHE A 209 -16.78 6.10 13.41
CA PHE A 209 -17.09 5.62 12.07
C PHE A 209 -17.96 4.37 12.20
N HIS A 210 -19.21 4.50 11.76
CA HIS A 210 -20.13 3.38 11.59
C HIS A 210 -20.15 3.06 10.11
N GLN A 211 -19.69 1.87 9.73
CA GLN A 211 -19.82 1.42 8.37
C GLN A 211 -21.31 1.22 8.09
N GLY A 212 -21.93 2.19 7.41
CA GLY A 212 -23.30 2.05 6.94
C GLY A 212 -23.38 0.77 6.14
N ALA A 213 -24.25 -0.15 6.57
CA ALA A 213 -24.62 -1.29 5.74
C ALA A 213 -25.19 -0.71 4.45
N SER A 214 -24.37 -0.68 3.39
CA SER A 214 -24.83 -0.41 2.05
C SER A 214 -25.84 -1.50 1.75
N THR A 215 -27.12 -1.19 1.89
CA THR A 215 -28.19 -2.00 1.32
C THR A 215 -27.83 -2.21 -0.14
N PRO A 216 -27.74 -3.45 -0.65
CA PRO A 216 -27.54 -3.64 -2.07
C PRO A 216 -28.73 -3.03 -2.77
N ASP A 217 -28.47 -2.00 -3.59
CA ASP A 217 -29.47 -1.47 -4.51
C ASP A 217 -29.97 -2.64 -5.35
N ARG A 218 -31.23 -3.03 -5.12
CA ARG A 218 -31.95 -3.91 -6.02
C ARG A 218 -32.21 -3.11 -7.30
N CYS A 219 -31.39 -3.36 -8.31
CA CYS A 219 -31.79 -3.18 -9.71
C CYS A 219 -32.41 -4.48 -10.21
#